data_AF-A0A1T5HY63-F1
#
_entry.id   AF-A0A1T5HY63-F1
#
_cell.length_a   1.000
_cell.length_b   1.000
_cell.length_c   1.000
_cell.angle_alpha   90.00
_cell.angle_beta   90.00
_cell.angle_gamma   90.00
#
_symmetry.space_group_name_H-M   'P 1'
#
loop_
_entity.id
_entity.type
_entity.pdbx_description
1 polymer ?
#
loop_
_entity_poly.entity_id
_entity_poly.type
_entity_poly.pdbx_seq_one_letter_code
_entity_poly.pdbx_strand_id
1 'polypeptide(L)'
;MNNFQSYSQLLPCFDCRKNTAEADLGWLTPTMHDSIQQQITAIITGNAAFGDDLTVVITCSPEEARDYLLLNAFGYTEDELTSSGIDADDLKDIEQEIAASTTALGQVTLEHEIALQACSACE
;
A
#
# COMPACT_ATOMS: atom_id res chain seq x y z
N MET A 1 9.38 -5.03 -13.90
CA MET A 1 9.03 -4.30 -12.67
C MET A 1 9.87 -3.06 -12.59
N ASN A 2 9.25 -1.88 -12.64
CA ASN A 2 9.99 -0.62 -12.57
C ASN A 2 9.88 -0.04 -11.16
N ASN A 3 11.01 -0.01 -10.44
CA ASN A 3 11.24 0.83 -9.26
C ASN A 3 10.39 0.56 -8.00
N PHE A 4 9.74 -0.59 -7.86
CA PHE A 4 9.10 -0.97 -6.59
C PHE A 4 10.15 -1.44 -5.57
N GLN A 5 9.93 -1.09 -4.31
CA GLN A 5 10.71 -1.53 -3.15
C GLN A 5 9.75 -1.82 -2.00
N SER A 6 10.08 -2.81 -1.17
CA SER A 6 9.38 -3.02 0.10
C SER A 6 9.79 -1.93 1.10
N TYR A 7 8.80 -1.25 1.67
CA TYR A 7 9.01 -0.21 2.67
C TYR A 7 8.39 -0.61 4.01
N SER A 8 9.07 -0.29 5.10
CA SER A 8 8.54 -0.36 6.46
C SER A 8 8.70 0.99 7.16
N GLN A 9 7.85 1.26 8.15
CA GLN A 9 7.94 2.47 8.96
C GLN A 9 7.52 2.21 10.41
N LEU A 10 8.18 2.90 11.34
CA LEU A 10 7.72 2.97 12.73
C LEU A 10 6.43 3.79 12.80
N LEU A 11 5.31 3.12 13.09
CA LEU A 11 3.99 3.72 13.25
C LEU A 11 3.46 3.48 14.68
N PRO A 12 2.54 4.32 15.19
CA PRO A 12 1.88 4.08 16.47
C PRO A 12 1.22 2.71 16.47
N CYS A 13 1.51 1.88 17.47
CA CYS A 13 0.88 0.57 17.57
C CYS A 13 -0.61 0.70 17.91
N PHE A 14 -1.42 -0.28 17.47
CA PHE A 14 -2.86 -0.22 17.67
C PHE A 14 -3.28 -0.31 19.14
N ASP A 15 -2.46 -0.97 19.99
CA ASP A 15 -2.79 -1.20 21.40
C ASP A 15 -2.87 0.09 22.24
N CYS A 16 -1.91 1.01 22.06
CA CYS A 16 -1.82 2.23 22.88
C CYS A 16 -1.69 3.54 22.09
N ARG A 17 -1.49 3.48 20.78
CA ARG A 17 -1.38 4.65 19.89
C ARG A 17 -0.26 5.64 20.25
N LYS A 18 0.65 5.24 21.15
CA LYS A 18 1.75 6.07 21.66
C LYS A 18 3.11 5.50 21.29
N ASN A 19 3.34 4.26 21.70
CA ASN A 19 4.56 3.54 21.36
C ASN A 19 4.51 3.16 19.88
N THR A 20 5.68 3.06 19.25
CA THR A 20 5.79 2.71 17.83
C THR A 20 6.22 1.26 17.64
N ALA A 21 5.72 0.66 16.57
CA ALA A 21 6.13 -0.65 16.08
C ALA A 21 6.38 -0.55 14.57
N GLU A 22 7.28 -1.39 14.06
CA GLU A 22 7.58 -1.44 12.62
C GLU A 22 6.40 -2.05 11.87
N ALA A 23 5.72 -1.25 11.07
CA ALA A 23 4.63 -1.69 10.20
C ALA A 23 5.13 -1.78 8.75
N ASP A 24 4.67 -2.82 8.05
CA ASP A 24 4.91 -2.97 6.62
C ASP A 24 4.02 -1.98 5.86
N LEU A 25 4.63 -1.18 4.98
CA LEU A 25 3.92 -0.28 4.08
C LEU A 25 3.68 -0.93 2.71
N GLY A 26 4.16 -2.14 2.49
CA GLY A 26 4.05 -2.87 1.24
C GLY A 26 5.12 -2.48 0.21
N TRP A 27 4.91 -2.97 -1.01
CA TRP A 27 5.74 -2.68 -2.17
C TRP A 27 5.27 -1.42 -2.87
N LEU A 28 6.12 -0.40 -2.91
CA LEU A 28 5.77 0.92 -3.43
C LEU A 28 6.88 1.46 -4.33
N THR A 29 6.54 2.36 -5.25
CA THR A 29 7.56 3.22 -5.86
C THR A 29 7.96 4.34 -4.90
N PRO A 30 9.12 5.00 -5.09
CA PRO A 30 9.52 6.13 -4.22
C PRO A 30 8.46 7.25 -4.15
N THR A 31 7.81 7.55 -5.27
CA THR A 31 6.75 8.57 -5.32
C THR A 31 5.48 8.15 -4.57
N MET A 32 5.11 6.87 -4.64
CA MET A 32 4.00 6.33 -3.85
C MET A 32 4.32 6.38 -2.36
N HIS A 33 5.53 5.96 -1.97
CA HIS A 33 6.00 6.01 -0.60
C HIS A 33 5.96 7.43 -0.02
N ASP A 34 6.51 8.42 -0.75
CA ASP A 34 6.48 9.83 -0.31
C ASP A 34 5.04 10.34 -0.09
N SER A 35 4.10 9.97 -0.96
CA SER A 35 2.68 10.32 -0.82
C SER A 35 2.02 9.64 0.38
N ILE A 36 2.29 8.35 0.58
CA ILE A 36 1.77 7.57 1.70
C ILE A 36 2.27 8.14 3.03
N GLN A 37 3.56 8.48 3.14
CA GLN A 37 4.11 9.06 4.36
C GLN A 37 3.43 10.38 4.75
N GLN A 38 3.09 11.22 3.77
CA GLN A 38 2.34 12.45 4.02
C GLN A 38 0.93 12.16 4.55
N GLN A 39 0.24 11.19 3.95
CA GLN A 39 -1.11 10.79 4.37
C GLN A 39 -1.12 10.15 5.77
N ILE A 40 -0.19 9.21 6.04
CA ILE A 40 0.03 8.63 7.36
C ILE A 40 0.24 9.73 8.40
N THR A 41 1.12 10.69 8.10
CA THR A 41 1.38 11.81 9.01
C THR A 41 0.12 12.62 9.27
N ALA A 42 -0.65 12.93 8.23
CA ALA A 42 -1.91 13.66 8.35
C ALA A 42 -2.95 12.90 9.19
N ILE A 43 -3.04 11.58 9.03
CA ILE A 43 -3.95 10.73 9.82
C ILE A 43 -3.53 10.71 11.29
N ILE A 44 -2.26 10.41 11.58
CA ILE A 44 -1.75 10.26 12.95
C ILE A 44 -1.81 11.58 13.73
N THR A 45 -1.46 12.69 13.06
CA THR A 45 -1.51 14.04 13.68
C THR A 45 -2.91 14.64 13.66
N GLY A 46 -3.82 14.04 12.90
CA GLY A 46 -5.23 14.41 12.89
C GLY A 46 -5.84 14.17 14.26
N ASN A 47 -6.73 15.06 14.70
CA ASN A 47 -7.48 14.90 15.95
C ASN A 47 -8.55 13.79 15.90
N ALA A 48 -8.58 12.98 14.83
CA ALA A 48 -9.50 11.86 14.68
C ALA A 48 -8.85 10.58 15.22
N ALA A 49 -9.61 9.80 16.00
CA ALA A 49 -9.20 8.44 16.32
C ALA A 49 -9.09 7.63 15.03
N PHE A 50 -7.96 6.96 14.82
CA PHE A 50 -7.74 6.05 13.71
C PHE A 50 -7.85 4.58 14.17
N GLY A 51 -8.30 3.71 13.28
CA GLY A 51 -8.52 2.28 13.55
C GLY A 51 -7.22 1.48 13.60
N ASP A 52 -7.31 0.17 13.78
CA ASP A 52 -6.13 -0.73 13.81
C ASP A 52 -5.39 -0.76 12.47
N ASP A 53 -6.07 -0.34 11.40
CA ASP A 53 -5.51 -0.15 10.07
C ASP A 53 -5.55 1.33 9.67
N LEU A 54 -4.53 1.77 8.93
CA LEU A 54 -4.53 3.07 8.26
C LEU A 54 -4.88 2.88 6.79
N THR A 55 -5.97 3.48 6.34
CA THR A 55 -6.32 3.53 4.91
C THR A 55 -5.74 4.80 4.29
N VAL A 56 -4.91 4.64 3.27
CA VAL A 56 -4.32 5.72 2.47
C VAL A 56 -4.65 5.50 1.00
N VAL A 57 -4.46 6.51 0.15
CA VAL A 57 -4.75 6.44 -1.28
C VAL A 57 -3.45 6.53 -2.08
N ILE A 58 -3.29 5.60 -3.03
CA ILE A 58 -2.21 5.63 -4.01
C ILE A 58 -2.75 6.17 -5.32
N THR A 59 -2.03 7.11 -5.93
CA THR A 59 -2.31 7.62 -7.28
C THR A 59 -1.12 7.32 -8.18
N CYS A 60 -1.35 6.59 -9.27
CA CYS A 60 -0.26 6.13 -10.15
C CYS A 60 -0.71 5.94 -11.60
N SER A 61 0.22 5.58 -12.48
CA SER A 61 -0.10 5.20 -13.86
C SER A 61 -0.74 3.80 -13.92
N PRO A 62 -1.47 3.45 -14.99
CA PRO A 62 -2.02 2.09 -15.16
C PRO A 62 -0.97 0.98 -15.14
N GLU A 63 0.23 1.23 -15.64
CA GLU A 63 1.33 0.25 -15.60
C GLU A 63 1.81 0.02 -14.16
N GLU A 64 1.99 1.10 -13.38
CA GLU A 64 2.36 0.99 -11.97
C GLU A 64 1.25 0.36 -11.14
N ALA A 65 -0.03 0.67 -11.43
CA ALA A 65 -1.17 0.07 -10.74
C ALA A 65 -1.20 -1.45 -10.91
N ARG A 66 -0.85 -1.95 -12.09
CA ARG A 66 -0.75 -3.38 -12.36
C ARG A 66 0.31 -4.05 -11.49
N ASP A 67 1.54 -3.52 -11.50
CA ASP A 67 2.64 -4.06 -10.70
C ASP A 67 2.33 -3.94 -9.19
N TYR A 68 1.72 -2.83 -8.77
CA TYR A 68 1.28 -2.61 -7.39
C TYR A 68 0.26 -3.66 -6.94
N LEU A 69 -0.79 -3.91 -7.72
CA LEU A 69 -1.84 -4.89 -7.37
C LEU A 69 -1.27 -6.30 -7.28
N LEU A 70 -0.38 -6.68 -8.21
CA LEU A 70 0.28 -7.99 -8.18
C LEU A 70 1.06 -8.19 -6.87
N LEU A 71 1.86 -7.21 -6.48
CA LEU A 71 2.74 -7.30 -5.31
C LEU A 71 1.96 -7.22 -3.99
N ASN A 72 0.99 -6.29 -3.89
CA ASN A 72 0.36 -5.95 -2.61
C ASN A 72 -1.01 -6.62 -2.39
N ALA A 73 -1.81 -6.82 -3.44
CA ALA A 73 -3.15 -7.39 -3.33
C ALA A 73 -3.16 -8.90 -3.60
N PHE A 74 -2.42 -9.34 -4.61
CA PHE A 74 -2.36 -10.76 -5.00
C PHE A 74 -1.15 -11.50 -4.38
N GLY A 75 -0.22 -10.77 -3.76
CA GLY A 75 0.91 -11.35 -3.00
C GLY A 75 1.99 -12.00 -3.86
N TYR A 76 2.07 -11.64 -5.15
CA TYR A 76 3.16 -12.09 -6.02
C TYR A 76 4.50 -11.55 -5.52
N THR A 77 5.53 -12.36 -5.68
CA THR A 77 6.93 -11.95 -5.44
C THR A 77 7.57 -11.41 -6.71
N GLU A 78 8.64 -10.59 -6.56
CA GLU A 78 9.44 -10.14 -7.71
C GLU A 78 9.95 -11.30 -8.57
N ASP A 79 10.30 -12.42 -7.93
CA ASP A 79 10.75 -13.64 -8.59
C ASP A 79 9.64 -14.25 -9.44
N GLU A 80 8.41 -14.37 -8.94
CA GLU A 80 7.27 -14.93 -9.69
C GLU A 80 6.94 -14.06 -10.91
N LEU A 81 6.97 -12.74 -10.76
CA LEU A 81 6.73 -11.78 -11.83
C LEU A 81 7.76 -11.87 -12.97
N THR A 82 8.96 -12.37 -12.69
CA THR A 82 10.04 -12.49 -13.67
C THR A 82 10.24 -13.91 -14.20
N SER A 83 9.86 -14.95 -13.44
CA SER A 83 10.25 -16.34 -13.72
C SER A 83 9.09 -17.31 -13.96
N SER A 84 7.95 -17.10 -13.31
CA SER A 84 6.83 -18.06 -13.32
C SER A 84 5.66 -17.61 -14.20
N GLY A 85 5.62 -16.32 -14.52
CA GLY A 85 4.47 -15.71 -15.18
C GLY A 85 3.33 -15.43 -14.19
N ILE A 86 2.32 -14.72 -14.66
CA ILE A 86 1.17 -14.30 -13.86
C ILE A 86 -0.05 -15.09 -14.33
N ASP A 87 -0.89 -15.53 -13.39
CA ASP A 87 -2.15 -16.18 -13.75
C ASP A 87 -3.00 -15.26 -14.64
N ALA A 88 -3.57 -15.82 -15.70
CA ALA A 88 -4.39 -15.06 -16.63
C ALA A 88 -5.69 -14.57 -15.99
N ASP A 89 -6.23 -15.30 -15.01
CA ASP A 89 -7.43 -14.87 -14.28
C ASP A 89 -7.11 -13.68 -13.36
N ASP A 90 -5.94 -13.69 -12.68
CA ASP A 90 -5.48 -12.55 -11.88
C ASP A 90 -5.27 -11.30 -12.74
N LEU A 91 -4.68 -11.45 -13.94
CA LEU A 91 -4.51 -10.33 -14.87
C LEU A 91 -5.85 -9.72 -15.29
N LYS A 92 -6.86 -10.55 -15.52
CA LYS A 92 -8.18 -10.10 -15.92
C LYS A 92 -8.89 -9.33 -14.79
N ASP A 93 -8.69 -9.74 -13.53
CA ASP A 93 -9.24 -9.03 -12.38
C ASP A 93 -8.51 -7.71 -12.14
N ILE A 94 -7.19 -7.69 -12.31
CA ILE A 94 -6.38 -6.46 -12.27
C ILE A 94 -6.81 -5.46 -13.35
N GLU A 95 -7.02 -5.93 -14.59
CA GLU A 95 -7.48 -5.07 -15.68
C GLU A 95 -8.86 -4.44 -15.39
N GLN A 96 -9.77 -5.22 -14.79
CA GLN A 96 -11.08 -4.71 -14.37
C GLN A 96 -10.96 -3.68 -13.26
N GLU A 97 -10.15 -3.95 -12.25
CA GLU A 97 -9.91 -3.02 -11.13
C GLU A 97 -9.29 -1.71 -11.61
N ILE A 98 -8.24 -1.79 -12.44
CA ILE A 98 -7.62 -0.60 -13.06
C ILE A 98 -8.64 0.19 -13.86
N ALA A 99 -9.49 -0.48 -14.66
CA ALA A 99 -10.51 0.21 -15.44
C ALA A 99 -11.56 0.91 -14.56
N ALA A 100 -11.96 0.30 -13.44
CA ALA A 100 -12.90 0.87 -12.49
C ALA A 100 -12.30 2.06 -11.70
N SER A 101 -11.01 1.97 -11.40
CA SER A 101 -10.27 2.91 -10.54
C SER A 101 -9.51 3.99 -11.34
N THR A 102 -9.64 4.01 -12.68
CA THR A 102 -9.07 5.05 -13.54
C THR A 102 -9.89 6.33 -13.49
N THR A 103 -9.24 7.42 -13.10
CA THR A 103 -9.80 8.76 -13.06
C THR A 103 -9.95 9.38 -14.46
N ALA A 104 -10.72 10.45 -14.58
CA ALA A 104 -10.87 11.20 -15.83
C ALA A 104 -9.56 11.78 -16.40
N LEU A 105 -8.50 11.86 -15.58
CA LEU A 105 -7.16 12.31 -15.98
C LEU A 105 -6.26 11.17 -16.46
N GLY A 106 -6.75 9.93 -16.45
CA GLY A 106 -6.00 8.73 -16.86
C GLY A 106 -5.05 8.18 -15.79
N GLN A 107 -5.11 8.68 -14.56
CA GLN A 107 -4.42 8.12 -13.41
C GLN A 107 -5.30 7.09 -12.70
N VAL A 108 -4.71 6.09 -12.08
CA VAL A 108 -5.42 5.09 -11.26
C VAL A 108 -5.31 5.50 -9.79
N THR A 109 -6.42 5.46 -9.06
CA THR A 109 -6.47 5.70 -7.61
C THR A 109 -6.89 4.43 -6.88
N LEU A 110 -6.04 3.91 -5.99
CA LEU A 110 -6.29 2.67 -5.24
C LEU A 110 -6.22 2.95 -3.75
N GLU A 111 -7.09 2.30 -2.98
CA GLU A 111 -6.96 2.26 -1.52
C GLU A 111 -5.83 1.30 -1.13
N HIS A 112 -5.05 1.71 -0.15
CA HIS A 112 -3.95 0.93 0.42
C HIS A 112 -4.14 0.89 1.93
N GLU A 113 -4.21 -0.32 2.47
CA GLU A 113 -4.39 -0.53 3.90
C GLU A 113 -3.05 -0.90 4.55
N ILE A 114 -2.72 -0.20 5.62
CA ILE A 114 -1.52 -0.44 6.41
C ILE A 114 -1.95 -0.95 7.78
N ALA A 115 -1.67 -2.22 8.03
CA ALA A 115 -1.95 -2.84 9.32
C ALA A 115 -0.98 -2.32 10.38
N LEU A 116 -1.50 -1.63 11.40
CA LEU A 116 -0.68 -1.28 12.55
C LEU A 116 -0.30 -2.54 13.30
N GLN A 117 0.90 -2.54 13.88
CA GLN A 117 1.39 -3.70 14.63
C GLN A 117 1.09 -3.55 16.12
N ALA A 118 1.06 -4.69 16.81
CA ALA A 118 0.94 -4.72 18.26
C ALA A 118 2.23 -4.18 18.89
N CYS A 119 2.10 -3.57 20.07
CA CYS A 119 3.24 -3.18 20.86
C CYS A 119 3.74 -4.36 21.72
N SER A 120 5.05 -4.45 21.90
CA SER A 120 5.62 -5.38 22.90
C SER A 120 5.29 -4.96 24.34
N ALA A 121 5.06 -3.66 24.57
CA ALA A 121 4.55 -3.09 25.81
C ALA A 121 3.84 -1.76 25.55
N CYS A 122 2.81 -1.47 26.35
CA CYS A 122 2.10 -0.19 26.37
C CYS A 122 2.46 0.53 27.68
N GLU A 123 3.02 1.74 27.56
CA GLU A 123 3.35 2.60 28.71
C GLU A 123 2.28 3.69 28.96
#